data_AF-A0A382BRS6-F1
#
_entry.id   AF-A0A382BRS6-F1
#
_cell.length_a   1.000
_cell.length_b   1.000
_cell.length_c   1.000
_cell.angle_alpha   90.00
_cell.angle_beta   90.00
_cell.angle_gamma   90.00
#
_symmetry.space_group_name_H-M   'P 1'
#
loop_
_entity.id
_entity.type
_entity.pdbx_description
1 polymer ?
#
loop_
_entity_poly.entity_id
_entity_poly.type
_entity_poly.pdbx_seq_one_letter_code
_entity_poly.pdbx_strand_id
1 'polypeptide(L)'
;MNKRDFLKNSTVLGVTGSIVSPSSVLAQNPDRPPLKDITGDAASITVDERKARVSKAQKIMRKMNIDMLLIEAGSALIYFTGVRWRRSERFTGVLIPANGDITFITPFFEEPSVRESMAFGE
;
A
#
# COMPACT_ATOMS: atom_id res chain seq x y z
N MET A 1 -71.01 -4.88 7.53
CA MET A 1 -69.66 -4.47 7.98
C MET A 1 -69.07 -3.56 6.90
N ASN A 2 -68.91 -2.26 7.18
CA ASN A 2 -68.67 -1.25 6.16
C ASN A 2 -67.17 -1.12 5.84
N LYS A 3 -66.78 -1.05 4.57
CA LYS A 3 -65.35 -1.02 4.14
C LYS A 3 -64.56 0.15 4.73
N ARG A 4 -65.23 1.23 5.13
CA ARG A 4 -64.61 2.42 5.75
C ARG A 4 -64.29 2.24 7.23
N ASP A 5 -64.95 1.32 7.93
CA ASP A 5 -64.70 1.05 9.35
C ASP A 5 -63.50 0.12 9.54
N PHE A 6 -63.23 -0.75 8.57
CA PHE A 6 -62.07 -1.65 8.57
C PHE A 6 -60.73 -0.92 8.42
N LEU A 7 -60.69 0.18 7.66
CA LEU A 7 -59.46 0.97 7.44
C LEU A 7 -59.08 1.85 8.65
N LYS A 8 -60.06 2.26 9.47
CA LYS A 8 -59.80 3.07 10.68
C LYS A 8 -59.25 2.24 11.84
N ASN A 9 -59.61 0.96 11.92
CA ASN A 9 -59.16 0.08 13.01
C ASN A 9 -57.87 -0.68 12.68
N SER A 10 -57.38 -0.65 11.43
CA SER A 10 -56.14 -1.33 11.02
C SER A 10 -54.85 -0.52 11.27
N THR A 11 -54.95 0.76 11.62
CA THR A 11 -53.79 1.63 11.92
C THR A 11 -53.29 1.57 13.37
N VAL A 12 -53.94 0.83 14.27
CA VAL A 12 -53.53 0.75 15.70
C VAL A 12 -52.84 -0.57 16.07
N LEU A 13 -52.83 -1.58 15.19
CA LEU A 13 -52.19 -2.88 15.44
C LEU A 13 -50.92 -3.15 14.61
N GLY A 14 -50.43 -2.16 13.86
CA GLY A 14 -49.24 -2.28 13.00
C GLY A 14 -47.95 -1.64 13.53
N VAL A 15 -47.92 -1.14 14.77
CA VAL A 15 -46.75 -0.43 15.34
C VAL A 15 -46.17 -1.14 16.58
N THR A 16 -46.79 -2.19 17.10
CA THR A 16 -46.34 -2.90 18.32
C THR A 16 -45.70 -4.26 18.06
N GLY A 17 -45.32 -4.56 16.81
CA GLY A 17 -44.67 -5.81 16.44
C GLY A 17 -43.57 -5.58 15.41
N SER A 18 -42.32 -5.58 15.90
CA SER A 18 -41.09 -5.72 15.11
C SER A 18 -40.58 -4.47 14.37
N ILE A 19 -40.28 -3.41 15.12
CA ILE A 19 -39.03 -2.67 14.85
C ILE A 19 -37.89 -3.52 15.42
N VAL A 20 -37.62 -4.66 14.79
CA VAL A 20 -36.29 -5.27 14.94
C VAL A 20 -35.48 -4.66 13.82
N SER A 21 -34.98 -3.45 14.06
CA SER A 21 -33.77 -3.00 13.38
C SER A 21 -32.76 -4.12 13.56
N PRO A 22 -32.17 -4.70 12.49
CA PRO A 22 -31.00 -5.55 12.64
C PRO A 22 -29.83 -4.63 12.99
N SER A 23 -29.90 -4.05 14.19
CA SER A 23 -28.78 -3.42 14.86
C SER A 23 -27.84 -4.55 15.21
N SER A 24 -27.02 -4.92 14.21
CA SER A 24 -25.71 -5.51 14.38
C SER A 24 -25.57 -6.43 15.58
N VAL A 25 -25.75 -7.74 15.37
CA VAL A 25 -25.14 -8.78 16.20
C VAL A 25 -23.62 -8.78 15.95
N LEU A 26 -22.99 -7.62 16.12
CA LEU A 26 -21.56 -7.55 16.34
C LEU A 26 -21.40 -7.75 17.83
N ALA A 27 -20.76 -8.86 18.22
CA ALA A 27 -20.30 -9.07 19.58
C ALA A 27 -19.26 -7.99 19.93
N GLN A 28 -19.73 -6.80 20.29
CA GLN A 28 -18.92 -5.77 20.88
C GLN A 28 -18.71 -6.18 22.34
N ASN A 29 -17.63 -6.92 22.60
CA ASN A 29 -17.17 -7.19 23.95
C ASN A 29 -16.67 -5.86 24.54
N PRO A 30 -17.38 -5.25 25.51
CA PRO A 30 -17.00 -3.96 26.08
C PRO A 30 -15.70 -4.03 26.88
N ASP A 31 -15.27 -5.24 27.28
CA ASP A 31 -14.09 -5.48 28.12
C ASP A 31 -12.78 -5.71 27.34
N ARG A 32 -12.71 -5.37 26.06
CA ARG A 32 -11.44 -5.46 25.31
C ARG A 32 -10.57 -4.24 25.60
N PRO A 33 -9.33 -4.42 26.08
CA PRO A 33 -8.40 -3.29 26.16
C PRO A 33 -8.19 -2.70 24.76
N PRO A 34 -7.97 -1.38 24.65
CA PRO A 34 -7.73 -0.74 23.36
C PRO A 34 -6.51 -1.37 22.69
N LEU A 35 -6.59 -1.54 21.36
CA LEU A 35 -5.47 -2.06 20.58
C LEU A 35 -4.30 -1.09 20.70
N LYS A 36 -3.14 -1.61 21.12
CA LYS A 36 -1.89 -0.85 21.13
C LYS A 36 -1.28 -0.87 19.73
N ASP A 37 -0.76 0.27 19.30
CA ASP A 37 0.06 0.34 18.09
C ASP A 37 1.34 -0.47 18.27
N ILE A 38 1.51 -1.50 17.44
CA ILE A 38 2.68 -2.38 17.43
C ILE A 38 3.87 -1.78 16.65
N THR A 39 3.64 -0.68 15.93
CA THR A 39 4.61 -0.05 15.03
C THR A 39 5.18 1.26 15.57
N GLY A 40 4.76 1.70 16.76
CA GLY A 40 5.14 3.00 17.32
C GLY A 40 6.65 3.24 17.45
N ASP A 41 7.44 2.17 17.58
CA ASP A 41 8.91 2.23 17.71
C ASP A 41 9.65 1.95 16.38
N ALA A 42 8.92 1.68 15.29
CA ALA A 42 9.53 1.31 14.01
C ALA A 42 10.06 2.55 13.27
N ALA A 43 11.37 2.57 13.01
CA ALA A 43 12.00 3.62 12.22
C ALA A 43 11.82 3.37 10.71
N SER A 44 11.60 4.44 9.95
CA SER A 44 11.58 4.39 8.49
C SER A 44 12.98 4.18 7.92
N ILE A 45 13.08 3.41 6.82
CA ILE A 45 14.33 3.21 6.09
C ILE A 45 14.80 4.55 5.51
N THR A 46 16.04 4.93 5.79
CA THR A 46 16.62 6.22 5.36
C THR A 46 17.18 6.17 3.94
N VAL A 47 17.54 7.34 3.39
CA VAL A 47 18.25 7.42 2.11
C VAL A 47 19.64 6.82 2.21
N ASP A 48 20.36 7.08 3.31
CA ASP A 48 21.72 6.56 3.53
C ASP A 48 21.74 5.04 3.64
N GLU A 49 20.74 4.45 4.29
CA GLU A 49 20.62 2.99 4.34
C GLU A 49 20.44 2.40 2.93
N ARG A 50 19.64 3.04 2.08
CA ARG A 50 19.45 2.62 0.68
C ARG A 50 20.73 2.75 -0.14
N LYS A 51 21.46 3.87 -0.01
CA LYS A 51 22.79 4.04 -0.63
C LYS A 51 23.78 2.97 -0.16
N ALA A 52 23.74 2.60 1.13
CA ALA A 52 24.56 1.51 1.65
C ALA A 52 24.19 0.14 1.05
N ARG A 53 22.89 -0.13 0.81
CA ARG A 53 22.43 -1.33 0.09
C ARG A 53 22.96 -1.38 -1.34
N VAL A 54 22.89 -0.27 -2.07
CA VAL A 54 23.47 -0.14 -3.43
C VAL A 54 24.97 -0.39 -3.39
N SER A 55 25.71 0.26 -2.49
CA SER A 55 27.16 0.07 -2.34
C SER A 55 27.53 -1.39 -2.04
N LYS A 56 26.73 -2.07 -1.21
CA LYS A 56 26.90 -3.50 -0.93
C LYS A 56 26.68 -4.35 -2.19
N ALA A 57 25.63 -4.08 -2.96
CA ALA A 57 25.36 -4.78 -4.21
C ALA A 57 26.52 -4.59 -5.21
N GLN A 58 26.98 -3.36 -5.41
CA GLN A 58 28.12 -3.03 -6.26
C GLN A 58 29.42 -3.76 -5.86
N LYS A 59 29.71 -3.88 -4.56
CA LYS A 59 30.85 -4.67 -4.06
C LYS A 59 30.74 -6.15 -4.46
N ILE A 60 29.54 -6.72 -4.40
CA ILE A 60 29.29 -8.12 -4.79
C ILE A 60 29.40 -8.27 -6.31
N MET A 61 28.78 -7.36 -7.06
CA MET A 61 28.84 -7.31 -8.52
C MET A 61 30.28 -7.31 -9.04
N ARG A 62 31.15 -6.47 -8.49
CA ARG A 62 32.58 -6.43 -8.84
C ARG A 62 33.30 -7.75 -8.55
N LYS A 63 32.99 -8.42 -7.44
CA LYS A 63 33.57 -9.74 -7.12
C LYS A 63 33.10 -10.83 -8.09
N MET A 64 31.88 -10.70 -8.61
CA MET A 64 31.26 -11.67 -9.51
C MET A 64 31.44 -11.32 -10.99
N ASN A 65 32.19 -10.26 -11.31
CA ASN A 65 32.34 -9.74 -12.68
C ASN A 65 31.00 -9.45 -13.37
N ILE A 66 30.08 -8.81 -12.63
CA ILE A 66 28.78 -8.33 -13.12
C ILE A 66 28.88 -6.81 -13.28
N ASP A 67 28.66 -6.30 -14.49
CA ASP A 67 28.79 -4.86 -14.76
C ASP A 67 27.52 -4.07 -14.42
N MET A 68 26.35 -4.68 -14.56
CA MET A 68 25.07 -4.00 -14.39
C MET A 68 23.99 -4.95 -13.86
N LEU A 69 23.15 -4.43 -12.97
CA LEU A 69 21.96 -5.10 -12.47
C LEU A 69 20.72 -4.32 -12.94
N LEU A 70 19.83 -5.00 -13.67
CA LEU A 70 18.53 -4.47 -14.07
C LEU A 70 17.47 -4.94 -13.06
N ILE A 71 16.76 -3.99 -12.47
CA ILE A 71 15.71 -4.27 -11.48
C ILE A 71 14.39 -3.69 -11.98
N GLU A 72 13.40 -4.56 -12.16
CA GLU A 72 12.03 -4.20 -12.49
C GLU A 72 11.24 -3.73 -11.25
N ALA A 73 10.14 -3.00 -11.48
CA ALA A 73 9.11 -2.73 -10.48
C ALA A 73 8.73 -3.97 -9.64
N GLY A 74 8.85 -3.83 -8.32
CA GLY A 74 8.58 -4.89 -7.36
C GLY A 74 9.28 -4.65 -6.03
N SER A 75 9.40 -5.71 -5.22
CA SER A 75 10.05 -5.64 -3.91
C SER A 75 11.52 -5.21 -3.97
N ALA A 76 12.25 -5.63 -5.01
CA ALA A 76 13.64 -5.25 -5.22
C ALA A 76 13.80 -3.74 -5.49
N LEU A 77 12.93 -3.16 -6.33
CA LEU A 77 12.92 -1.71 -6.57
C LEU A 77 12.69 -0.94 -5.27
N ILE A 78 11.70 -1.36 -4.46
CA ILE A 78 11.42 -0.77 -3.15
C ILE A 78 12.62 -0.92 -2.21
N TYR A 79 13.27 -2.08 -2.22
CA TYR A 79 14.40 -2.38 -1.34
C TYR A 79 15.61 -1.46 -1.61
N PHE A 80 15.96 -1.24 -2.88
CA PHE A 80 17.12 -0.44 -3.25
C PHE A 80 16.82 1.05 -3.32
N THR A 81 15.63 1.45 -3.76
CA THR A 81 15.33 2.86 -4.09
C THR A 81 14.22 3.46 -3.24
N GLY A 82 13.34 2.63 -2.67
CA GLY A 82 12.13 3.08 -1.99
C GLY A 82 10.95 3.37 -2.91
N VAL A 83 11.15 3.43 -4.23
CA VAL A 83 10.10 3.68 -5.21
C VAL A 83 9.12 2.51 -5.21
N ARG A 84 7.84 2.82 -4.99
CA ARG A 84 6.73 1.86 -5.03
C ARG A 84 6.01 2.00 -6.36
N TRP A 85 6.31 1.09 -7.28
CA TRP A 85 5.64 1.04 -8.58
C TRP A 85 5.01 -0.33 -8.80
N ARG A 86 3.88 -0.35 -9.52
CA ARG A 86 3.23 -1.61 -9.90
C ARG A 86 3.86 -2.12 -11.19
N ARG A 87 4.15 -3.41 -11.24
CA ARG A 87 4.60 -4.06 -12.47
C ARG A 87 3.49 -4.04 -13.52
N SER A 88 3.84 -3.63 -14.73
CA SER A 88 2.95 -3.57 -15.88
C SER A 88 3.68 -4.05 -17.14
N GLU A 89 3.01 -4.01 -18.29
CA GLU A 89 3.63 -4.19 -19.60
C GLU A 89 4.62 -3.06 -19.95
N ARG A 90 4.46 -1.89 -19.33
CA ARG A 90 5.37 -0.76 -19.47
C ARG A 90 6.49 -0.90 -18.46
N PHE A 91 7.71 -1.04 -18.97
CA PHE A 91 8.88 -1.22 -18.13
C PHE A 91 9.18 0.07 -17.34
N THR A 92 9.09 -0.05 -16.02
CA THR A 92 9.59 0.95 -15.07
C THR A 92 10.49 0.24 -14.08
N GLY A 93 11.73 0.70 -13.95
CA GLY A 93 12.76 0.03 -13.17
C GLY A 93 14.03 0.86 -13.00
N VAL A 94 15.07 0.24 -12.45
CA VAL A 94 16.36 0.88 -12.17
C VAL A 94 17.52 0.01 -12.67
N LEU A 95 18.53 0.68 -13.22
CA LEU A 95 19.85 0.15 -13.50
C LEU A 95 20.80 0.49 -12.34
N ILE A 96 21.46 -0.52 -11.81
CA ILE A 96 22.54 -0.35 -10.85
C ILE A 96 23.84 -0.78 -11.54
N PRO A 97 24.74 0.15 -11.90
CA PRO A 97 26.05 -0.20 -12.44
C PRO A 97 26.98 -0.66 -11.32
N ALA A 98 28.02 -1.44 -11.66
CA ALA A 98 29.03 -1.90 -10.71
C ALA A 98 29.82 -0.74 -10.05
N ASN A 99 29.87 0.42 -10.71
CA ASN A 99 30.47 1.66 -10.22
C ASN A 99 29.63 2.84 -10.69
N GLY A 100 29.42 3.84 -9.83
CA GLY A 100 28.65 5.04 -10.15
C GLY A 100 27.24 5.02 -9.57
N ASP A 101 26.43 5.98 -10.02
CA ASP A 101 25.06 6.19 -9.55
C ASP A 101 24.05 5.30 -10.28
N ILE A 102 22.87 5.15 -9.66
CA ILE A 102 21.76 4.39 -10.24
C ILE A 102 21.00 5.23 -11.27
N THR A 103 20.39 4.58 -12.25
CA THR A 103 19.61 5.25 -13.30
C THR A 103 18.24 4.61 -13.46
N PHE A 104 17.18 5.41 -13.45
CA PHE A 104 15.82 4.97 -13.70
C PHE A 104 15.52 4.88 -15.19
N ILE A 105 14.71 3.89 -15.54
CA ILE A 105 14.13 3.74 -16.87
C ILE A 105 12.63 3.65 -16.67
N THR A 106 11.88 4.51 -17.34
CA THR A 106 10.43 4.58 -17.25
C THR A 106 9.86 5.20 -18.53
N PRO A 107 8.59 4.94 -18.90
CA PRO A 107 7.97 5.62 -20.03
C PRO A 107 7.98 7.14 -19.82
N PHE A 108 8.20 7.89 -20.90
CA PHE A 108 8.32 9.35 -20.86
C PHE A 108 7.20 10.06 -20.08
N PHE A 109 5.95 9.62 -20.22
CA PHE A 109 4.81 10.25 -19.55
C PHE A 109 4.67 9.86 -18.07
N GLU A 110 5.32 8.78 -17.62
CA GLU A 110 5.33 8.34 -16.21
C GLU A 110 6.51 8.97 -15.44
N GLU A 111 7.50 9.49 -16.15
CA GLU A 111 8.73 10.06 -15.57
C GLU A 111 8.47 11.08 -14.46
N PRO A 112 7.54 12.04 -14.57
CA PRO A 112 7.30 13.01 -13.50
C PRO A 112 6.79 12.34 -12.21
N SER A 113 5.92 11.34 -12.34
CA SER A 113 5.36 10.60 -11.20
C SER A 113 6.39 9.68 -10.55
N VAL A 114 7.27 9.07 -11.34
CA VAL A 114 8.39 8.29 -10.82
C VAL A 114 9.39 9.20 -10.09
N ARG A 115 9.73 10.35 -10.67
CA ARG A 115 10.65 11.33 -10.09
C ARG A 115 10.17 11.85 -8.73
N GLU A 116 8.87 12.13 -8.58
CA GLU A 116 8.28 12.52 -7.29
C GLU A 116 8.44 11.43 -6.21
N SER A 117 8.46 10.16 -6.62
CA SER A 117 8.62 9.01 -5.71
C SER A 117 10.09 8.70 -5.38
N MET A 118 11.05 9.28 -6.11
CA MET A 118 12.48 9.00 -5.97
C MET A 118 13.10 9.72 -4.77
N ALA A 119 13.93 9.00 -4.03
CA ALA A 119 14.75 9.59 -2.96
C ALA A 119 16.17 9.99 -3.43
N PHE A 120 16.69 9.34 -4.46
CA PHE A 120 18.02 9.58 -5.05
C PHE A 120 18.13 8.85 -6.40
N GLY A 121 19.18 9.17 -7.17
CA GLY A 121 19.39 8.67 -8.52
C GLY A 121 18.83 9.60 -9.58
N GLU A 122 19.10 9.26 -10.85
CA GLU A 122 18.68 10.03 -12.04
C GLU A 122 17.66 9.29 -12.88
#